data_AF-A0A7H5F1G4-F1
#
_entry.id   AF-A0A7H5F1G4-F1
#
_cell.length_a   1.000
_cell.length_b   1.000
_cell.length_c   1.000
_cell.angle_alpha   90.00
_cell.angle_beta   90.00
_cell.angle_gamma   90.00
#
_symmetry.space_group_name_H-M   'P 1'
#
loop_
_entity.id
_entity.type
_entity.pdbx_description
1 polymer ?
#
loop_
_entity_poly.entity_id
_entity_poly.type
_entity_poly.pdbx_seq_one_letter_code
_entity_poly.pdbx_strand_id
1 'polypeptide(L)' 'MLITIVLAVPIAFFWLTGLDIVTDDPSFGEEEKIFVMELFLVAYAVSFLGIYLIRMVVAAVKTLALTPAEE' A
#
# COMPACT_ATOMS: atom_id res chain seq x y z
N MET A 1 -8.67 12.46 1.68
CA MET A 1 -7.55 12.06 0.80
C MET A 1 -6.20 12.20 1.48
N LEU A 2 -5.87 13.34 2.11
CA LEU A 2 -4.59 13.55 2.80
C LEU A 2 -4.19 12.42 3.76
N ILE A 3 -5.11 11.95 4.60
CA ILE A 3 -4.84 10.85 5.54
C ILE A 3 -4.43 9.56 4.80
N THR A 4 -5.06 9.27 3.65
CA THR A 4 -4.75 8.08 2.85
C THR A 4 -3.37 8.19 2.19
N ILE A 5 -3.01 9.37 1.71
CA ILE A 5 -1.70 9.67 1.12
C ILE A 5 -0.60 9.48 2.18
N VAL A 6 -0.82 9.97 3.40
CA VAL A 6 0.13 9.85 4.51
C VAL A 6 0.24 8.40 4.99
N LEU A 7 -0.88 7.69 5.13
CA LEU A 7 -0.90 6.28 5.57
C LEU A 7 -0.31 5.31 4.54
N ALA A 8 -0.35 5.64 3.25
CA ALA A 8 0.23 4.79 2.22
C ALA A 8 1.77 4.67 2.35
N VAL A 9 2.45 5.67 2.92
CA VAL A 9 3.90 5.67 3.12
C VAL A 9 4.36 4.55 4.07
N PRO A 10 3.93 4.50 5.35
CA PRO A 10 4.35 3.43 6.26
C PRO A 10 3.87 2.04 5.83
N ILE A 11 2.72 1.93 5.15
CA ILE A 11 2.23 0.65 4.62
C ILE A 11 3.12 0.16 3.48
N ALA A 12 3.55 1.05 2.58
CA ALA A 12 4.50 0.71 1.53
C ALA A 12 5.84 0.25 2.11
N PHE A 13 6.37 0.95 3.12
CA PHE A 13 7.58 0.49 3.81
C PHE A 13 7.40 -0.88 4.47
N PHE A 14 6.27 -1.10 5.16
CA PHE A 14 5.96 -2.40 5.74
C PHE A 14 5.91 -3.51 4.68
N TRP A 15 5.27 -3.26 3.54
CA TRP A 15 5.27 -4.20 2.41
C TRP A 15 6.69 -4.53 1.95
N LEU A 16 7.54 -3.51 1.78
CA LEU A 16 8.93 -3.70 1.34
C LEU A 16 9.76 -4.53 2.33
N THR A 17 9.45 -4.53 3.62
CA THR A 17 10.13 -5.41 4.60
C THR A 17 9.87 -6.90 4.37
N GLY A 18 8.80 -7.26 3.65
CA GLY A 18 8.51 -8.64 3.26
C GLY A 18 9.25 -9.10 2.01
N LEU A 19 9.96 -8.20 1.32
CA LEU A 19 10.78 -8.53 0.17
C LEU A 19 12.23 -8.70 0.61
N ASP A 20 12.87 -9.75 0.09
CA ASP A 20 14.31 -9.96 0.28
C ASP A 20 15.08 -9.10 -0.73
N ILE A 21 15.28 -7.82 -0.38
CA ILE A 21 15.99 -6.82 -1.22
C ILE A 21 17.45 -6.68 -0.78
N VAL A 22 18.02 -7.71 -0.13
CA VAL A 22 19.40 -7.67 0.35
C VAL A 22 20.33 -7.87 -0.84
N THR A 23 21.21 -6.90 -1.09
CA THR A 23 22.35 -7.05 -2.00
C THR A 23 23.59 -7.40 -1.18
N ASP A 24 24.42 -8.32 -1.68
CA ASP A 24 25.66 -8.75 -1.01
C ASP A 24 26.77 -7.68 -1.12
N ASP A 25 26.60 -6.70 -2.01
CA ASP A 25 27.55 -5.61 -2.20
C ASP A 25 27.26 -4.44 -1.22
N PRO A 26 28.26 -3.95 -0.47
CA PRO A 26 28.07 -2.80 0.42
C PRO A 26 27.75 -1.49 -0.31
N SER A 27 27.92 -1.44 -1.63
CA SER A 27 27.58 -0.29 -2.46
C SER A 27 26.43 -0.58 -3.40
N PHE A 28 25.31 0.11 -3.22
CA PHE A 28 24.26 0.11 -4.23
C PHE A 28 24.79 0.76 -5.52
N GLY A 29 24.76 -0.02 -6.61
CA GLY A 29 24.96 0.50 -7.96
C GLY A 29 23.92 1.57 -8.30
N GLU A 30 24.20 2.41 -9.31
CA GLU A 30 23.24 3.42 -9.76
C GLU A 30 21.91 2.79 -10.21
N GLU A 31 21.97 1.64 -10.88
CA GLU A 31 20.80 0.88 -11.33
C GLU A 31 19.96 0.34 -10.17
N GLU A 32 20.61 -0.20 -9.13
CA GLU A 32 19.90 -0.72 -7.95
C GLU A 32 19.20 0.40 -7.18
N LYS A 33 19.80 1.60 -7.11
CA LYS A 33 19.15 2.77 -6.48
C LYS A 33 17.89 3.18 -7.23
N ILE A 34 17.95 3.19 -8.56
CA ILE A 34 16.79 3.49 -9.41
C ILE A 34 15.71 2.43 -9.20
N PHE A 35 16.09 1.15 -9.23
CA PHE A 35 15.16 0.04 -9.00
C PHE A 35 14.46 0.13 -7.64
N VAL A 36 15.19 0.39 -6.55
CA VAL A 36 14.60 0.55 -5.20
C VAL A 36 13.62 1.72 -5.16
N MET A 37 13.92 2.81 -5.85
CA MET A 37 13.04 3.97 -5.94
C MET A 37 11.76 3.66 -6.72
N GLU A 38 11.87 2.97 -7.85
CA GLU A 38 10.72 2.51 -8.65
C GLU A 38 9.86 1.51 -7.86
N LEU A 39 10.51 0.56 -7.18
CA LEU A 39 9.84 -0.43 -6.34
C LEU A 39 9.06 0.24 -5.20
N PHE A 40 9.63 1.28 -4.57
CA PHE A 40 8.93 2.08 -3.57
C PHE A 40 7.71 2.80 -4.17
N LEU A 41 7.84 3.41 -5.35
CA LEU A 41 6.71 4.06 -6.03
C LEU A 41 5.57 3.08 -6.33
N VAL A 42 5.89 1.87 -6.77
CA VAL A 42 4.90 0.80 -7.01
C VAL A 42 4.25 0.38 -5.69
N ALA A 43 5.03 0.10 -4.65
CA ALA A 43 4.52 -0.27 -3.34
C ALA A 43 3.61 0.82 -2.75
N TYR A 44 3.96 2.08 -2.95
CA TYR A 44 3.16 3.23 -2.55
C TYR A 44 1.83 3.29 -3.30
N ALA A 45 1.84 3.16 -4.63
CA ALA A 45 0.63 3.17 -5.44
C ALA A 45 -0.32 2.02 -5.08
N VAL A 46 0.22 0.81 -4.90
CA VAL A 46 -0.53 -0.37 -4.45
C VAL A 46 -1.12 -0.14 -3.06
N SER A 47 -0.35 0.41 -2.12
CA SER A 47 -0.83 0.70 -0.77
C SER A 47 -1.95 1.74 -0.77
N PHE A 48 -1.82 2.79 -1.57
CA PHE A 48 -2.85 3.81 -1.73
C PHE A 48 -4.17 3.22 -2.27
N LEU A 49 -4.09 2.38 -3.31
CA LEU A 49 -5.23 1.67 -3.88
C LEU A 49 -5.84 0.68 -2.87
N GLY A 50 -5.00 -0.05 -2.13
CA GLY A 50 -5.42 -1.00 -1.10
C GLY A 50 -6.24 -0.33 0.00
N ILE A 51 -5.82 0.84 0.50
CA ILE A 51 -6.60 1.60 1.47
C ILE A 51 -7.97 1.99 0.89
N TYR A 52 -8.02 2.40 -0.39
CA TYR A 52 -9.28 2.76 -1.03
C TYR A 52 -10.23 1.57 -1.19
N LEU A 53 -9.70 0.41 -1.59
CA LEU A 53 -10.44 -0.85 -1.64
C LEU A 53 -11.02 -1.22 -0.27
N ILE A 54 -10.23 -1.16 0.80
CA ILE A 54 -10.71 -1.43 2.16
C ILE A 54 -11.85 -0.48 2.53
N ARG A 55 -11.74 0.81 2.20
CA ARG A 55 -12.81 1.79 2.46
C ARG A 55 -14.09 1.44 1.71
N MET A 56 -14.00 1.00 0.45
CA MET A 56 -15.17 0.55 -0.31
C MET A 56 -15.81 -0.70 0.31
N VAL A 57 -15.00 -1.67 0.74
CA VAL A 57 -15.48 -2.87 1.43
C VAL A 57 -16.18 -2.50 2.74
N VAL A 58 -15.57 -1.65 3.58
CA VAL A 58 -16.18 -1.20 4.83
C VAL A 58 -17.49 -0.44 4.57
N ALA A 59 -17.55 0.39 3.53
CA ALA A 59 -18.78 1.08 3.15
C ALA A 59 -19.85 0.08 2.71
N ALA A 60 -19.53 -0.87 1.85
CA ALA A 60 -20.45 -1.91 1.40
C ALA A 60 -20.98 -2.77 2.57
N VAL A 61 -20.10 -3.21 3.47
CA VAL A 61 -20.48 -3.98 4.67
C VAL A 61 -21.39 -3.15 5.57
N LYS A 62 -21.09 -1.86 5.78
CA LYS A 62 -21.96 -0.98 6.57
C LYS A 62 -23.33 -0.81 5.92
N THR A 63 -23.39 -0.64 4.61
CA THR A 63 -24.67 -0.58 3.89
C THR A 63 -25.47 -1.87 4.10
N LEU A 64 -24.85 -3.04 3.88
CA LEU A 64 -25.54 -4.32 4.03
C LEU A 64 -25.95 -4.64 5.48
N ALA A 65 -25.14 -4.24 6.47
CA ALA A 65 -25.42 -4.50 7.89
C ALA A 65 -26.40 -3.50 8.51
N LEU A 66 -26.50 -2.29 7.98
CA LEU A 66 -27.38 -1.22 8.48
C LEU A 66 -28.67 -1.07 7.67
N THR A 67 -28.80 -1.69 6.50
CA THR A 67 -30.09 -1.87 5.85
C THR A 67 -30.87 -2.91 6.68
N PRO A 68 -31.88 -2.51 7.49
CA PRO A 68 -32.82 -3.50 7.99
C PRO A 68 -33.41 -4.21 6.77
N ALA A 69 -33.58 -5.53 6.87
CA ALA A 69 -34.35 -6.27 5.89
C ALA A 69 -35.75 -5.64 5.83
N GLU A 70 -35.96 -4.69 4.92
CA GLU A 70 -37.30 -4.29 4.52
C GLU A 70 -37.84 -5.45 3.70
N GLU A 71 -38.60 -6.28 4.42
CA GLU A 71 -39.62 -7.26 4.00
C GLU A 71 -39.20 -8.45 3.12
#